data_AF-A0A9P5KRK6-F1
#
_entry.id   AF-A0A9P5KRK6-F1
#
_cell.length_a   1.000
_cell.length_b   1.000
_cell.length_c   1.000
_cell.angle_alpha   90.00
_cell.angle_beta   90.00
_cell.angle_gamma   90.00
#
_symmetry.space_group_name_H-M   'P 1'
#
loop_
_entity.id
_entity.type
_entity.pdbx_description
1 polymer ?
#
loop_
_entity_poly.entity_id
_entity_poly.type
_entity_poly.pdbx_seq_one_letter_code
_entity_poly.pdbx_strand_id
1 'polypeptide(L)'
;MTSDLQKRFKSYGTALEKDQKLRDMAFTIDKRTTQLAKKMVFAVHRHGNTSILEKDVLREFRRAPFAARFRYGYLLANAREEYLEAVLLREFVGQVEETRVGARTEVTLASIIRAIDPGARDNNNSSEANKGDSDLNDGNAGGRRGSYGSNDSTGSDTTLAAQLGDDDRAAETLLLALLDFSGELARLGTIETARYGWPALAVAQDLLWHTRELAPYAHDAGVRRFDAKLATLGVSVGKLERLLTLACVTTPQTTVAPLSGSAPAADPSVSSKALSDSAVRPPGAFSMVDAGMASRFQDHSV
;
A
#
# COMPACT_ATOMS: atom_id res chain seq x y z
N MET A 1 -39.77 48.63 -6.39
CA MET A 1 -40.16 47.29 -5.88
C MET A 1 -39.34 46.26 -6.64
N THR A 2 -38.59 45.38 -5.97
CA THR A 2 -37.85 44.28 -6.63
C THR A 2 -38.81 43.17 -7.02
N SER A 3 -38.76 42.73 -8.27
CA SER A 3 -39.64 41.66 -8.76
C SER A 3 -39.36 40.35 -8.02
N ASP A 4 -40.37 39.50 -7.86
CA ASP A 4 -40.20 38.21 -7.17
C ASP A 4 -39.22 37.29 -7.91
N LEU A 5 -39.10 37.44 -9.24
CA LEU A 5 -38.07 36.79 -10.04
C LEU A 5 -36.65 37.24 -9.62
N GLN A 6 -36.45 38.56 -9.45
CA GLN A 6 -35.16 39.11 -9.02
C GLN A 6 -34.78 38.64 -7.61
N LYS A 7 -35.76 38.51 -6.69
CA LYS A 7 -35.53 37.93 -5.36
C LYS A 7 -35.09 36.47 -5.44
N ARG A 8 -35.71 35.66 -6.31
CA ARG A 8 -35.33 34.25 -6.53
C ARG A 8 -33.92 34.12 -7.09
N PHE A 9 -33.57 34.90 -8.13
CA PHE A 9 -32.21 34.91 -8.67
C PHE A 9 -31.17 35.34 -7.65
N LYS A 10 -31.48 36.34 -6.80
CA LYS A 10 -30.58 36.72 -5.71
C LYS A 10 -30.37 35.57 -4.72
N SER A 11 -31.42 34.84 -4.36
CA SER A 11 -31.32 33.65 -3.51
C SER A 11 -30.45 32.57 -4.15
N TYR A 12 -30.66 32.25 -5.43
CA TYR A 12 -29.83 31.27 -6.14
C TYR A 12 -28.36 31.72 -6.24
N GLY A 13 -28.11 33.01 -6.53
CA GLY A 13 -26.76 33.58 -6.53
C GLY A 13 -26.07 33.37 -5.18
N THR A 14 -26.73 33.70 -4.07
CA THR A 14 -26.15 33.48 -2.74
C THR A 14 -25.92 32.01 -2.39
N ALA A 15 -26.75 31.09 -2.90
CA ALA A 15 -26.56 29.66 -2.70
C ALA A 15 -25.35 29.15 -3.49
N LEU A 16 -25.21 29.55 -4.76
CA LEU A 16 -24.07 29.22 -5.61
C LEU A 16 -22.75 29.79 -5.05
N GLU A 17 -22.74 31.02 -4.55
CA GLU A 17 -21.56 31.59 -3.91
C GLU A 17 -21.13 30.82 -2.66
N LYS A 18 -22.07 30.33 -1.85
CA LYS A 18 -21.77 29.48 -0.69
C LYS A 18 -21.22 28.12 -1.11
N ASP A 19 -21.80 27.51 -2.14
CA ASP A 19 -21.37 26.22 -2.69
C ASP A 19 -19.95 26.35 -3.29
N GLN A 20 -19.68 27.41 -4.06
CA GLN A 20 -18.34 27.70 -4.60
C GLN A 20 -17.30 27.88 -3.50
N LYS A 21 -17.62 28.56 -2.39
CA LYS A 21 -16.72 28.69 -1.24
C LYS A 21 -16.37 27.33 -0.61
N LEU A 22 -17.34 26.41 -0.52
CA LEU A 22 -17.09 25.05 -0.02
C LEU A 22 -16.16 24.28 -0.97
N ARG A 23 -16.37 24.42 -2.28
CA ARG A 23 -15.51 23.83 -3.31
C ARG A 23 -14.07 24.36 -3.25
N ASP A 24 -13.90 25.68 -3.17
CA ASP A 24 -12.57 26.33 -3.12
C ASP A 24 -11.81 25.94 -1.84
N MET A 25 -12.52 25.80 -0.73
CA MET A 25 -11.97 25.30 0.52
C MET A 25 -11.53 23.84 0.40
N ALA A 26 -12.37 22.95 -0.18
CA ALA A 26 -11.99 21.56 -0.42
C ALA A 26 -10.71 21.46 -1.26
N PHE A 27 -10.63 22.23 -2.36
CA PHE A 27 -9.44 22.28 -3.21
C PHE A 27 -8.18 22.78 -2.48
N THR A 28 -8.34 23.83 -1.67
CA THR A 28 -7.21 24.37 -0.88
C THR A 28 -6.69 23.36 0.13
N ILE A 29 -7.60 22.64 0.78
CA ILE A 29 -7.27 21.62 1.78
C ILE A 29 -6.63 20.41 1.10
N ASP A 30 -7.14 19.95 -0.05
CA ASP A 30 -6.51 18.87 -0.84
C ASP A 30 -5.05 19.20 -1.12
N LYS A 31 -4.80 20.40 -1.67
CA LYS A 31 -3.45 20.84 -2.03
C LYS A 31 -2.51 20.87 -0.82
N ARG A 32 -2.94 21.46 0.30
CA ARG A 32 -2.10 21.58 1.51
C ARG A 32 -1.85 20.23 2.17
N THR A 33 -2.88 19.40 2.25
CA THR A 33 -2.78 18.06 2.83
C THR A 33 -1.86 17.18 2.00
N THR A 34 -1.98 17.21 0.67
CA THR A 34 -1.08 16.51 -0.26
C THR A 34 0.37 16.95 -0.08
N GLN A 35 0.62 18.26 0.10
CA GLN A 35 1.98 18.76 0.36
C GLN A 35 2.57 18.25 1.67
N LEU A 36 1.75 18.13 2.72
CA LEU A 36 2.18 17.58 4.00
C LEU A 36 2.41 16.06 3.91
N ALA A 37 1.54 15.33 3.21
CA ALA A 37 1.69 13.90 2.96
C ALA A 37 2.97 13.59 2.16
N LYS A 38 3.30 14.38 1.14
CA LYS A 38 4.59 14.30 0.42
C LYS A 38 5.79 14.47 1.35
N LYS A 39 5.75 15.44 2.26
CA LYS A 39 6.81 15.63 3.26
C LYS A 39 6.94 14.41 4.16
N MET A 40 5.82 13.75 4.47
CA MET A 40 5.82 12.50 5.21
C MET A 40 6.49 11.37 4.42
N VAL A 41 6.17 11.18 3.13
CA VAL A 41 6.88 10.23 2.24
C VAL A 41 8.39 10.47 2.27
N PHE A 42 8.84 11.72 2.07
CA PHE A 42 10.26 12.08 2.13
C PHE A 42 10.89 11.81 3.50
N ALA A 43 10.14 12.02 4.60
CA ALA A 43 10.62 11.72 5.93
C ALA A 43 10.80 10.21 6.13
N VAL A 44 9.88 9.38 5.62
CA VAL A 44 10.02 7.90 5.68
C VAL A 44 11.29 7.43 4.96
N HIS A 45 11.56 7.93 3.75
CA HIS A 45 12.78 7.63 3.00
C HIS A 45 14.08 7.98 3.74
N ARG A 46 14.02 8.97 4.65
CA ARG A 46 15.16 9.41 5.46
C ARG A 46 15.21 8.74 6.84
N HIS A 47 14.36 7.75 7.11
CA HIS A 47 14.16 7.17 8.44
C HIS A 47 13.84 8.22 9.52
N GLY A 48 13.17 9.30 9.11
CA GLY A 48 12.75 10.38 9.99
C GLY A 48 11.47 10.03 10.77
N ASN A 49 11.30 10.68 11.92
CA ASN A 49 10.07 10.58 12.69
C ASN A 49 8.92 11.28 11.95
N THR A 50 7.89 10.53 11.58
CA THR A 50 6.71 11.02 10.85
C THR A 50 5.56 11.48 11.73
N SER A 51 5.61 11.23 13.05
CA SER A 51 4.47 11.45 13.96
C SER A 51 3.96 12.89 13.99
N ILE A 52 4.86 13.88 13.89
CA ILE A 52 4.48 15.30 13.84
C ILE A 52 3.81 15.62 12.49
N LEU A 53 4.40 15.15 11.39
CA LEU A 53 3.86 15.37 10.04
C LEU A 53 2.50 14.72 9.87
N GLU A 54 2.31 13.50 10.38
CA GLU A 54 1.03 12.81 10.36
C GLU A 54 -0.04 13.59 11.13
N LYS A 55 0.29 14.10 12.33
CA LYS A 55 -0.62 14.97 13.09
C LYS A 55 -0.99 16.23 12.30
N ASP A 56 -0.06 16.81 11.57
CA ASP A 56 -0.29 18.01 10.76
C ASP A 56 -1.14 17.71 9.52
N VAL A 57 -0.89 16.58 8.83
CA VAL A 57 -1.71 16.08 7.72
C VAL A 57 -3.16 15.90 8.18
N LEU A 58 -3.36 15.16 9.27
CA LEU A 58 -4.69 14.86 9.81
C LEU A 58 -5.39 16.11 10.34
N ARG A 59 -4.64 17.09 10.86
CA ARG A 59 -5.18 18.37 11.30
C ARG A 59 -5.65 19.22 10.11
N GLU A 60 -4.86 19.30 9.04
CA GLU A 60 -5.24 20.06 7.86
C GLU A 60 -6.43 19.41 7.14
N PHE A 61 -6.43 18.08 7.00
CA PHE A 61 -7.55 17.37 6.37
C PHE A 61 -8.88 17.58 7.11
N ARG A 62 -8.85 17.55 8.46
CA ARG A 62 -10.03 17.79 9.30
C ARG A 62 -10.59 19.22 9.24
N ARG A 63 -9.84 20.17 8.67
CA ARG A 63 -10.39 21.53 8.40
C ARG A 63 -11.49 21.50 7.34
N ALA A 64 -11.59 20.44 6.54
CA ALA A 64 -12.66 20.31 5.56
C ALA A 64 -13.95 20.02 6.30
N PRO A 65 -14.96 20.91 6.25
CA PRO A 65 -16.24 20.64 6.88
C PRO A 65 -16.88 19.42 6.22
N PHE A 66 -17.70 18.70 6.97
CA PHE A 66 -18.39 17.51 6.50
C PHE A 66 -19.09 17.73 5.14
N ALA A 67 -19.79 18.85 4.97
CA ALA A 67 -20.46 19.19 3.71
C ALA A 67 -19.51 19.26 2.51
N ALA A 68 -18.27 19.74 2.71
CA ALA A 68 -17.26 19.77 1.66
C ALA A 68 -16.68 18.37 1.39
N ARG A 69 -16.43 17.57 2.43
CA ARG A 69 -15.97 16.18 2.30
C ARG A 69 -16.99 15.29 1.57
N PHE A 70 -18.26 15.46 1.89
CA PHE A 70 -19.35 14.69 1.28
C PHE A 70 -19.62 15.10 -0.16
N ARG A 71 -19.81 16.40 -0.44
CA ARG A 71 -20.16 16.87 -1.80
C ARG A 71 -18.98 16.91 -2.76
N TYR A 72 -17.79 17.21 -2.26
CA TYR A 72 -16.58 17.38 -3.06
C TYR A 72 -15.48 16.41 -2.65
N GLY A 73 -15.83 15.21 -2.15
CA GLY A 73 -14.87 14.17 -1.80
C GLY A 73 -13.91 13.84 -2.94
N TYR A 74 -14.39 13.89 -4.19
CA TYR A 74 -13.56 13.72 -5.38
C TYR A 74 -12.43 14.76 -5.53
N LEU A 75 -12.58 15.95 -4.94
CA LEU A 75 -11.51 16.97 -4.92
C LEU A 75 -10.47 16.69 -3.84
N LEU A 76 -10.79 15.85 -2.85
CA LEU A 76 -9.89 15.46 -1.77
C LEU A 76 -9.16 14.13 -2.05
N ALA A 77 -9.38 13.55 -3.22
CA ALA A 77 -8.85 12.24 -3.59
C ALA A 77 -7.32 12.21 -3.57
N ASN A 78 -6.65 13.26 -4.08
CA ASN A 78 -5.18 13.29 -4.12
C ASN A 78 -4.59 13.29 -2.70
N ALA A 79 -5.16 14.09 -1.80
CA ALA A 79 -4.73 14.14 -0.41
C ALA A 79 -4.86 12.78 0.28
N ARG A 80 -5.95 12.05 0.00
CA ARG A 80 -6.17 10.69 0.54
C ARG A 80 -5.19 9.69 -0.06
N GLU A 81 -5.03 9.68 -1.39
CA GLU A 81 -4.08 8.80 -2.10
C GLU A 81 -2.66 8.97 -1.56
N GLU A 82 -2.18 10.22 -1.49
CA GLU A 82 -0.81 10.54 -1.07
C GLU A 82 -0.57 10.25 0.42
N TYR A 83 -1.56 10.50 1.26
CA TYR A 83 -1.47 10.15 2.68
C TYR A 83 -1.41 8.63 2.87
N LEU A 84 -2.25 7.88 2.15
CA LEU A 84 -2.22 6.43 2.19
C LEU A 84 -0.91 5.86 1.71
N GLU A 85 -0.36 6.38 0.62
CA GLU A 85 0.97 6.04 0.13
C GLU A 85 2.04 6.25 1.23
N ALA A 86 2.01 7.38 1.94
CA ALA A 86 2.94 7.67 3.02
C ALA A 86 2.83 6.67 4.19
N VAL A 87 1.59 6.28 4.55
CA VAL A 87 1.35 5.31 5.62
C VAL A 87 1.79 3.91 5.19
N LEU A 88 1.42 3.46 3.99
CA LEU A 88 1.84 2.18 3.42
C LEU A 88 3.37 2.06 3.40
N LEU A 89 4.06 3.12 2.98
CA LEU A 89 5.52 3.17 2.96
C LEU A 89 6.13 3.09 4.36
N ARG A 90 5.55 3.80 5.33
CA ARG A 90 5.99 3.74 6.73
C ARG A 90 5.84 2.33 7.29
N GLU A 91 4.69 1.69 7.09
CA GLU A 91 4.43 0.33 7.57
C GLU A 91 5.39 -0.67 6.92
N PHE A 92 5.64 -0.55 5.61
CA PHE A 92 6.65 -1.37 4.93
C PHE A 92 8.03 -1.23 5.58
N VAL A 93 8.53 0.01 5.76
CA VAL A 93 9.84 0.24 6.38
C VAL A 93 9.88 -0.31 7.80
N GLY A 94 8.84 -0.09 8.61
CA GLY A 94 8.74 -0.62 9.97
C GLY A 94 8.86 -2.15 10.00
N GLN A 95 8.13 -2.85 9.13
CA GLN A 95 8.16 -4.31 9.07
C GLN A 95 9.49 -4.87 8.56
N VAL A 96 10.19 -4.17 7.65
CA VAL A 96 11.54 -4.55 7.25
C VAL A 96 12.50 -4.45 8.44
N GLU A 97 12.38 -3.41 9.26
CA GLU A 97 13.19 -3.27 10.48
C GLU A 97 12.88 -4.34 11.52
N GLU A 98 11.61 -4.66 11.74
CA GLU A 98 11.19 -5.77 12.61
C GLU A 98 11.80 -7.10 12.15
N THR A 99 11.82 -7.34 10.84
CA THR A 99 12.40 -8.57 10.25
C THR A 99 13.91 -8.61 10.49
N ARG A 100 14.59 -7.46 10.35
CA ARG A 100 16.04 -7.35 10.56
C ARG A 100 16.45 -7.61 12.00
N VAL A 101 15.64 -7.23 12.99
CA VAL A 101 15.90 -7.50 14.41
C VAL A 101 15.32 -8.85 14.88
N GLY A 102 14.75 -9.65 13.97
CA GLY A 102 14.20 -10.98 14.26
C GLY A 102 12.85 -10.97 14.98
N ALA A 103 12.17 -9.82 15.06
CA ALA A 103 10.84 -9.71 15.65
C ALA A 103 9.71 -10.16 14.69
N ARG A 104 10.03 -10.28 13.41
CA ARG A 104 9.13 -10.69 12.33
C ARG A 104 9.85 -11.62 11.36
N THR A 105 9.11 -12.55 10.74
CA THR A 105 9.68 -13.52 9.80
C THR A 105 9.73 -13.01 8.36
N GLU A 106 8.71 -12.27 7.94
CA GLU A 106 8.59 -11.77 6.57
C GLU A 106 7.74 -10.49 6.47
N VAL A 107 7.93 -9.76 5.36
CA VAL A 107 7.17 -8.58 4.98
C VAL A 107 6.29 -8.95 3.80
N THR A 108 4.97 -8.83 3.96
CA THR A 108 3.98 -9.17 2.90
C THR A 108 3.01 -8.03 2.66
N LEU A 109 2.50 -7.90 1.44
CA LEU A 109 1.50 -6.89 1.09
C LEU A 109 0.27 -6.99 2.00
N ALA A 110 -0.21 -8.21 2.23
CA ALA A 110 -1.35 -8.47 3.11
C ALA A 110 -1.10 -7.96 4.54
N SER A 111 0.10 -8.16 5.09
CA SER A 111 0.43 -7.68 6.44
C SER A 111 0.55 -6.15 6.51
N ILE A 112 1.00 -5.48 5.45
CA ILE A 112 1.04 -4.02 5.33
C ILE A 112 -0.39 -3.46 5.29
N ILE A 113 -1.25 -4.03 4.44
CA ILE A 113 -2.66 -3.63 4.33
C ILE A 113 -3.41 -3.86 5.65
N ARG A 114 -3.14 -4.96 6.36
CA ARG A 114 -3.74 -5.20 7.69
C ARG A 114 -3.25 -4.24 8.75
N ALA A 115 -2.01 -3.78 8.69
CA ALA A 115 -1.47 -2.83 9.66
C ALA A 115 -2.15 -1.45 9.56
N ILE A 116 -2.64 -1.09 8.38
CA ILE A 116 -3.41 0.13 8.17
C ILE A 116 -4.90 -0.05 8.44
N ASP A 117 -5.43 -1.27 8.44
CA ASP A 117 -6.82 -1.59 8.80
C ASP A 117 -7.00 -1.72 10.32
N PRO A 118 -7.72 -0.80 10.97
CA PRO A 118 -7.91 -0.84 12.42
C PRO A 118 -8.82 -2.00 12.88
N GLY A 119 -9.70 -2.52 12.01
CA GLY A 119 -10.59 -3.62 12.36
C GLY A 119 -9.88 -4.96 12.53
N ALA A 120 -8.64 -5.09 12.06
CA ALA A 120 -7.86 -6.31 12.15
C ALA A 120 -7.07 -6.44 13.48
N ARG A 121 -6.89 -5.34 14.22
CA ARG A 121 -6.07 -5.32 15.44
C ARG A 121 -6.79 -5.91 16.67
N ASP A 122 -8.12 -5.89 16.68
CA ASP A 122 -8.92 -6.31 17.84
C ASP A 122 -9.26 -7.81 17.85
N ASN A 123 -9.05 -8.53 16.74
CA ASN A 123 -9.45 -9.95 16.62
C ASN A 123 -8.38 -10.96 17.03
N ASN A 124 -7.13 -10.54 17.24
CA ASN A 124 -6.05 -11.46 17.63
C ASN A 124 -5.75 -11.48 19.14
N ASN A 125 -6.42 -10.65 19.94
CA ASN A 125 -6.22 -10.57 21.40
C ASN A 125 -7.44 -11.01 22.24
N SER A 126 -8.49 -11.55 21.64
CA SER A 126 -9.74 -11.89 22.34
C SER A 126 -9.91 -13.38 22.69
N SER A 127 -8.89 -14.22 22.50
CA SER A 127 -8.94 -15.64 22.84
C SER A 127 -8.09 -16.02 24.04
N GLU A 128 -8.11 -15.24 25.13
CA GLU A 128 -7.55 -15.71 26.42
C GLU A 128 -8.06 -14.94 27.66
N ALA A 129 -9.36 -14.65 27.76
CA ALA A 129 -10.00 -14.36 29.05
C ALA A 129 -11.54 -14.33 28.93
N ASN A 130 -12.20 -15.48 29.06
CA ASN A 130 -13.42 -15.57 29.86
C ASN A 130 -13.85 -17.04 30.01
N LYS A 131 -13.45 -17.64 31.13
CA LYS A 131 -14.19 -18.74 31.76
C LYS A 131 -14.96 -18.13 32.93
N GLY A 132 -16.28 -18.33 32.96
CA GLY A 132 -17.19 -17.93 34.04
C GLY A 132 -17.60 -16.47 33.88
N ASP A 133 -18.86 -16.07 33.84
CA ASP A 133 -20.06 -16.68 34.38
C ASP A 133 -21.25 -16.46 33.45
N SER A 134 -22.04 -17.51 33.31
CA SER A 134 -23.43 -17.43 32.88
C SER A 134 -24.25 -16.76 33.98
N ASP A 135 -24.92 -15.66 33.67
CA ASP A 135 -26.18 -15.34 34.32
C ASP A 135 -27.18 -14.70 33.35
N LEU A 136 -28.36 -15.29 33.40
CA LEU A 136 -29.55 -15.02 32.63
C LEU A 136 -30.08 -13.61 32.91
N ASN A 137 -30.53 -12.89 31.88
CA ASN A 137 -31.82 -12.22 32.02
C ASN A 137 -32.49 -11.94 30.67
N ASP A 138 -33.74 -12.38 30.60
CA ASP A 138 -34.65 -12.26 29.48
C ASP A 138 -35.27 -10.85 29.37
N GLY A 139 -35.54 -10.46 28.12
CA GLY A 139 -36.75 -9.71 27.77
C GLY A 139 -36.65 -8.18 27.78
N ASN A 140 -36.57 -7.58 26.58
CA ASN A 140 -37.61 -6.64 26.14
C ASN A 140 -37.54 -6.41 24.62
N ALA A 141 -38.65 -6.67 23.94
CA ALA A 141 -38.85 -6.33 22.54
C ALA A 141 -39.53 -4.96 22.42
N GLY A 142 -39.00 -4.07 21.58
CA GLY A 142 -39.73 -2.91 21.09
C GLY A 142 -38.89 -1.65 20.96
N GLY A 143 -38.75 -1.13 19.73
CA GLY A 143 -38.30 0.25 19.53
C GLY A 143 -37.46 0.51 18.28
N ARG A 144 -38.05 0.40 17.08
CA ARG A 144 -37.56 1.13 15.91
C ARG A 144 -37.73 2.63 16.16
N ARG A 145 -36.64 3.38 16.29
CA ARG A 145 -36.61 4.82 15.96
C ARG A 145 -35.19 5.28 15.67
N GLY A 146 -34.98 5.80 14.46
CA GLY A 146 -33.72 6.41 14.06
C GLY A 146 -33.38 7.61 14.95
N SER A 147 -32.12 7.72 15.31
CA SER A 147 -31.54 8.87 15.98
C SER A 147 -30.33 9.34 15.17
N TYR A 148 -30.53 10.41 14.40
CA TYR A 148 -29.45 11.30 13.98
C TYR A 148 -29.08 12.13 15.21
N GLY A 149 -27.88 11.95 15.77
CA GLY A 149 -27.40 12.83 16.82
C GLY A 149 -26.22 12.29 17.62
N SER A 150 -25.07 12.91 17.39
CA SER A 150 -23.97 13.20 18.34
C SER A 150 -23.45 12.08 19.24
N ASN A 151 -22.18 11.72 19.03
CA ASN A 151 -21.27 11.52 20.14
C ASN A 151 -19.95 12.23 19.83
N ASP A 152 -19.76 13.38 20.48
CA ASP A 152 -18.43 13.81 20.88
C ASP A 152 -17.82 12.68 21.72
N SER A 153 -16.83 11.99 21.17
CA SER A 153 -15.94 11.15 21.96
C SER A 153 -14.51 11.57 21.68
N THR A 154 -13.92 12.24 22.66
CA THR A 154 -12.48 12.40 22.79
C THR A 154 -11.86 11.02 23.04
N GLY A 155 -11.50 10.30 21.97
CA GLY A 155 -10.87 8.98 22.05
C GLY A 155 -10.34 8.50 20.69
N SER A 156 -9.04 8.73 20.43
CA SER A 156 -8.21 8.17 19.34
C SER A 156 -8.86 7.88 17.97
N ASP A 157 -9.32 8.91 17.26
CA ASP A 157 -9.62 8.81 15.82
C ASP A 157 -8.32 8.78 14.97
N THR A 158 -7.58 7.68 15.02
CA THR A 158 -6.35 7.45 14.22
C THR A 158 -6.53 6.43 13.11
N THR A 159 -7.77 6.02 12.82
CA THR A 159 -8.09 4.85 12.00
C THR A 159 -8.21 5.15 10.51
N LEU A 160 -7.77 4.22 9.64
CA LEU A 160 -8.04 4.26 8.20
C LEU A 160 -9.54 4.34 7.88
N ALA A 161 -10.35 3.65 8.68
CA ALA A 161 -11.81 3.72 8.60
C ALA A 161 -12.36 5.12 8.92
N ALA A 162 -11.78 5.90 9.85
CA ALA A 162 -12.15 7.30 10.05
C ALA A 162 -11.59 8.23 8.95
N GLN A 163 -10.51 7.83 8.28
CA GLN A 163 -9.86 8.57 7.19
C GLN A 163 -10.59 8.40 5.84
N LEU A 164 -11.21 7.23 5.62
CA LEU A 164 -11.98 6.85 4.43
C LEU A 164 -13.50 6.76 4.65
N GLY A 165 -13.99 6.87 5.89
CA GLY A 165 -15.37 6.50 6.29
C GLY A 165 -16.50 7.34 5.72
N ASP A 166 -16.18 8.45 5.05
CA ASP A 166 -17.14 9.28 4.30
C ASP A 166 -16.92 9.21 2.77
N ASP A 167 -16.06 8.30 2.29
CA ASP A 167 -15.73 8.18 0.88
C ASP A 167 -16.38 6.94 0.25
N ASP A 168 -17.43 7.17 -0.54
CA ASP A 168 -18.05 6.14 -1.38
C ASP A 168 -17.04 5.49 -2.34
N ARG A 169 -15.85 6.10 -2.53
CA ARG A 169 -14.74 5.63 -3.37
C ARG A 169 -13.53 5.15 -2.58
N ALA A 170 -13.67 4.82 -1.30
CA ALA A 170 -12.58 4.36 -0.44
C ALA A 170 -11.73 3.23 -1.06
N ALA A 171 -12.38 2.24 -1.70
CA ALA A 171 -11.69 1.14 -2.36
C ALA A 171 -10.89 1.59 -3.60
N GLU A 172 -11.44 2.51 -4.40
CA GLU A 172 -10.74 3.14 -5.54
C GLU A 172 -9.52 3.91 -5.05
N THR A 173 -9.67 4.72 -4.00
CA THR A 173 -8.58 5.50 -3.42
C THR A 173 -7.47 4.60 -2.87
N LEU A 174 -7.80 3.53 -2.15
CA LEU A 174 -6.81 2.57 -1.66
C LEU A 174 -6.07 1.89 -2.82
N LEU A 175 -6.79 1.45 -3.85
CA LEU A 175 -6.19 0.84 -5.04
C LEU A 175 -5.19 1.80 -5.72
N LEU A 176 -5.59 3.06 -5.94
CA LEU A 176 -4.73 4.05 -6.57
C LEU A 176 -3.52 4.42 -5.71
N ALA A 177 -3.66 4.43 -4.38
CA ALA A 177 -2.55 4.67 -3.45
C ALA A 177 -1.56 3.49 -3.42
N LEU A 178 -2.06 2.24 -3.44
CA LEU A 178 -1.21 1.05 -3.53
C LEU A 178 -0.37 1.07 -4.81
N LEU A 179 -0.95 1.50 -5.93
CA LEU A 179 -0.21 1.60 -7.19
C LEU A 179 0.88 2.69 -7.13
N ASP A 180 0.64 3.84 -6.51
CA ASP A 180 1.66 4.88 -6.32
C ASP A 180 2.78 4.41 -5.37
N PHE A 181 2.40 3.73 -4.27
CA PHE A 181 3.32 3.11 -3.32
C PHE A 181 4.37 2.20 -4.00
N SER A 182 4.02 1.54 -5.11
CA SER A 182 4.99 0.75 -5.89
C SER A 182 6.18 1.56 -6.41
N GLY A 183 5.96 2.83 -6.74
CA GLY A 183 7.02 3.76 -7.15
C GLY A 183 7.97 4.06 -6.00
N GLU A 184 7.45 4.20 -4.78
CA GLU A 184 8.25 4.43 -3.58
C GLU A 184 9.03 3.18 -3.15
N LEU A 185 8.46 1.97 -3.31
CA LEU A 185 9.19 0.71 -3.16
C LEU A 185 10.40 0.62 -4.08
N ALA A 186 10.21 0.92 -5.37
CA ALA A 186 11.30 0.94 -6.34
C ALA A 186 12.38 1.97 -5.98
N ARG A 187 12.00 3.14 -5.44
CA ARG A 187 12.94 4.16 -4.96
C ARG A 187 13.72 3.67 -3.73
N LEU A 188 13.07 3.11 -2.71
CA LEU A 188 13.75 2.56 -1.52
C LEU A 188 14.74 1.46 -1.92
N GLY A 189 14.31 0.52 -2.77
CA GLY A 189 15.17 -0.54 -3.27
C GLY A 189 16.37 0.00 -4.07
N THR A 190 16.22 1.15 -4.73
CA THR A 190 17.34 1.81 -5.43
C THR A 190 18.30 2.52 -4.47
N ILE A 191 17.77 3.19 -3.43
CA ILE A 191 18.55 3.95 -2.46
C ILE A 191 19.39 3.01 -1.59
N GLU A 192 18.79 1.93 -1.08
CA GLU A 192 19.46 0.99 -0.16
C GLU A 192 19.11 -0.46 -0.52
N THR A 193 19.64 -0.92 -1.66
CA THR A 193 19.41 -2.26 -2.25
C THR A 193 19.56 -3.40 -1.25
N ALA A 194 20.61 -3.39 -0.43
CA ALA A 194 20.90 -4.48 0.50
C ALA A 194 19.82 -4.63 1.58
N ARG A 195 19.15 -3.55 1.94
CA ARG A 195 18.15 -3.52 3.02
C ARG A 195 16.74 -3.69 2.49
N TYR A 196 16.38 -2.97 1.43
CA TYR A 196 15.00 -2.92 0.94
C TYR A 196 14.78 -3.68 -0.36
N GLY A 197 15.83 -4.05 -1.10
CA GLY A 197 15.68 -4.59 -2.46
C GLY A 197 14.76 -5.81 -2.53
N TRP A 198 15.09 -6.88 -1.78
CA TRP A 198 14.29 -8.11 -1.78
C TRP A 198 12.88 -7.92 -1.21
N PRO A 199 12.69 -7.29 -0.02
CA PRO A 199 11.34 -7.03 0.49
C PRO A 199 10.49 -6.17 -0.46
N ALA A 200 11.09 -5.14 -1.07
CA ALA A 200 10.38 -4.27 -2.00
C ALA A 200 9.97 -5.01 -3.27
N LEU A 201 10.84 -5.88 -3.82
CA LEU A 201 10.49 -6.71 -4.98
C LEU A 201 9.34 -7.66 -4.65
N ALA A 202 9.41 -8.36 -3.52
CA ALA A 202 8.38 -9.31 -3.12
C ALA A 202 7.00 -8.63 -3.00
N VAL A 203 6.93 -7.50 -2.30
CA VAL A 203 5.67 -6.74 -2.14
C VAL A 203 5.19 -6.18 -3.48
N ALA A 204 6.08 -5.68 -4.33
CA ALA A 204 5.69 -5.12 -5.64
C ALA A 204 5.19 -6.21 -6.61
N GLN A 205 5.77 -7.41 -6.59
CA GLN A 205 5.31 -8.55 -7.38
C GLN A 205 3.94 -9.05 -6.91
N ASP A 206 3.74 -9.15 -5.60
CA ASP A 206 2.45 -9.52 -5.00
C ASP A 206 1.36 -8.50 -5.38
N LEU A 207 1.69 -7.20 -5.31
CA LEU A 207 0.80 -6.14 -5.75
C LEU A 207 0.48 -6.25 -7.25
N LEU A 208 1.47 -6.53 -8.11
CA LEU A 208 1.26 -6.69 -9.54
C LEU A 208 0.37 -7.88 -9.87
N TRP A 209 0.52 -8.99 -9.13
CA TRP A 209 -0.35 -10.15 -9.26
C TRP A 209 -1.81 -9.77 -8.97
N HIS A 210 -2.08 -9.25 -7.77
CA HIS A 210 -3.44 -8.95 -7.34
C HIS A 210 -4.10 -7.83 -8.15
N THR A 211 -3.34 -6.81 -8.56
CA THR A 211 -3.91 -5.72 -9.38
C THR A 211 -4.30 -6.17 -10.78
N ARG A 212 -3.63 -7.19 -11.34
CA ARG A 212 -4.05 -7.80 -12.62
C ARG A 212 -5.34 -8.60 -12.47
N GLU A 213 -5.51 -9.32 -11.36
CA GLU A 213 -6.77 -10.00 -11.04
C GLU A 213 -7.93 -9.01 -10.85
N LEU A 214 -7.64 -7.85 -10.25
CA LEU A 214 -8.62 -6.78 -10.03
C LEU A 214 -8.92 -5.93 -11.27
N ALA A 215 -8.13 -6.03 -12.34
CA ALA A 215 -8.23 -5.17 -13.52
C ALA A 215 -9.64 -5.15 -14.14
N PRO A 216 -10.33 -6.30 -14.37
CA PRO A 216 -11.68 -6.30 -14.93
C PRO A 216 -12.66 -5.48 -14.07
N TYR A 217 -12.61 -5.62 -12.75
CA TYR A 217 -13.48 -4.90 -11.83
C TYR A 217 -13.17 -3.40 -11.80
N ALA A 218 -11.88 -3.03 -11.88
CA ALA A 218 -11.47 -1.63 -11.95
C ALA A 218 -11.93 -0.97 -13.26
N HIS A 219 -11.90 -1.71 -14.37
CA HIS A 219 -12.43 -1.26 -15.67
C HIS A 219 -13.94 -1.11 -15.65
N ASP A 220 -14.67 -2.10 -15.12
CA ASP A 220 -16.13 -2.07 -14.98
C ASP A 220 -16.59 -0.91 -14.08
N ALA A 221 -15.84 -0.62 -13.02
CA ALA A 221 -16.09 0.51 -12.12
C ALA A 221 -15.64 1.86 -12.71
N GLY A 222 -14.98 1.88 -13.87
CA GLY A 222 -14.52 3.10 -14.53
C GLY A 222 -13.46 3.86 -13.72
N VAL A 223 -12.59 3.15 -13.00
CA VAL A 223 -11.51 3.74 -12.19
C VAL A 223 -10.55 4.50 -13.10
N ARG A 224 -10.54 5.82 -12.97
CA ARG A 224 -9.69 6.67 -13.81
C ARG A 224 -8.23 6.47 -13.43
N ARG A 225 -7.35 6.51 -14.44
CA ARG A 225 -5.87 6.39 -14.28
C ARG A 225 -5.37 5.00 -13.88
N PHE A 226 -6.26 4.02 -13.70
CA PHE A 226 -5.88 2.66 -13.32
C PHE A 226 -4.82 2.08 -14.26
N ASP A 227 -5.07 2.07 -15.58
CA ASP A 227 -4.13 1.48 -16.56
C ASP A 227 -2.77 2.17 -16.57
N ALA A 228 -2.74 3.50 -16.46
CA ALA A 228 -1.51 4.27 -16.42
C ALA A 228 -0.67 3.93 -15.17
N LYS A 229 -1.33 3.78 -14.02
CA LYS A 229 -0.69 3.39 -12.77
C LYS A 229 -0.27 1.92 -12.78
N LEU A 230 -1.07 1.01 -13.33
CA LEU A 230 -0.73 -0.41 -13.52
C LEU A 230 0.49 -0.59 -14.43
N ALA A 231 0.58 0.18 -15.52
CA ALA A 231 1.76 0.20 -16.38
C ALA A 231 3.00 0.66 -15.59
N THR A 232 2.85 1.68 -14.74
CA THR A 232 3.94 2.19 -13.89
C THR A 232 4.38 1.16 -12.85
N LEU A 233 3.45 0.40 -12.25
CA LEU A 233 3.77 -0.73 -11.37
C LEU A 233 4.63 -1.78 -12.08
N GLY A 234 4.30 -2.15 -13.33
CA GLY A 234 5.13 -3.06 -14.13
C GLY A 234 6.56 -2.54 -14.33
N VAL A 235 6.73 -1.22 -14.54
CA VAL A 235 8.04 -0.58 -14.63
C VAL A 235 8.79 -0.64 -13.29
N SER A 236 8.11 -0.41 -12.16
CA SER A 236 8.68 -0.48 -10.81
C SER A 236 9.20 -1.89 -10.49
N VAL A 237 8.42 -2.94 -10.80
CA VAL A 237 8.84 -4.33 -10.65
C VAL A 237 10.09 -4.63 -11.50
N GLY A 238 10.06 -4.29 -12.79
CA GLY A 238 11.20 -4.54 -13.67
C GLY A 238 12.47 -3.76 -13.27
N LYS A 239 12.35 -2.60 -12.61
CA LYS A 239 13.49 -1.88 -12.04
C LYS A 239 14.12 -2.66 -10.88
N LEU A 240 13.29 -3.14 -9.95
CA LEU A 240 13.74 -3.93 -8.80
C LEU A 240 14.38 -5.26 -9.21
N GLU A 241 13.78 -5.97 -10.18
CA GLU A 241 14.33 -7.23 -10.71
C GLU A 241 15.72 -7.05 -11.31
N ARG A 242 15.89 -6.02 -12.15
CA ARG A 242 17.20 -5.70 -12.75
C ARG A 242 18.23 -5.30 -11.70
N LEU A 243 17.82 -4.48 -10.74
CA LEU A 243 18.69 -4.02 -9.66
C LEU A 243 19.18 -5.19 -8.79
N LEU A 244 18.30 -6.12 -8.43
CA LEU A 244 18.66 -7.31 -7.65
C LEU A 244 19.48 -8.31 -8.46
N THR A 245 19.15 -8.51 -9.74
CA THR A 245 19.96 -9.34 -10.64
C THR A 245 21.39 -8.79 -10.72
N LEU A 246 21.53 -7.48 -10.91
CA LEU A 246 22.83 -6.83 -10.94
C LEU A 246 23.56 -6.97 -9.61
N ALA A 247 22.87 -6.75 -8.48
CA ALA A 247 23.44 -6.95 -7.16
C ALA A 247 24.01 -8.37 -6.99
N CYS A 248 23.23 -9.41 -7.32
CA CYS A 248 23.68 -10.80 -7.24
C CYS A 248 24.90 -11.12 -8.11
N VAL A 249 24.98 -10.55 -9.32
CA VAL A 249 26.09 -10.79 -10.26
C VAL A 249 27.34 -9.99 -9.89
N THR A 250 27.19 -8.83 -9.25
CA THR A 250 28.30 -7.90 -8.97
C THR A 250 28.85 -8.00 -7.55
N THR A 251 28.09 -8.52 -6.58
CA THR A 251 28.68 -8.85 -5.28
C THR A 251 29.61 -10.04 -5.43
N PRO A 252 30.92 -9.90 -5.15
CA PRO A 252 31.81 -11.05 -5.12
C PRO A 252 31.25 -12.01 -4.07
N GLN A 253 30.89 -13.21 -4.50
CA GLN A 253 30.63 -14.30 -3.58
C GLN A 253 31.92 -14.48 -2.78
N THR A 254 31.91 -14.07 -1.52
CA THR A 254 32.93 -14.50 -0.57
C THR A 254 32.72 -16.00 -0.47
N THR A 255 33.55 -16.74 -1.20
CA THR A 255 33.63 -18.19 -1.18
C THR A 255 33.75 -18.58 0.28
N VAL A 256 32.67 -19.09 0.86
CA VAL A 256 32.70 -19.71 2.17
C VAL A 256 33.71 -20.85 2.04
N ALA A 257 34.78 -20.77 2.83
CA ALA A 257 35.84 -21.77 2.84
C ALA A 257 35.21 -23.17 2.94
N PRO A 258 35.66 -24.15 2.12
CA PRO A 258 35.18 -25.51 2.28
C PRO A 258 35.57 -25.96 3.69
N LEU A 259 34.55 -26.31 4.48
CA LEU A 259 34.75 -27.01 5.74
C LEU A 259 35.59 -28.25 5.42
N SER A 260 36.81 -28.26 5.95
CA SER A 260 37.76 -29.35 5.86
C SER A 260 37.14 -30.60 6.48
N GLY A 261 36.56 -31.45 5.65
CA GLY A 261 36.12 -32.80 5.99
C GLY A 261 37.09 -33.80 5.37
N SER A 262 38.05 -34.25 6.20
CA SER A 262 38.85 -35.46 6.09
C SER A 262 38.64 -36.33 4.84
N ALA A 263 39.70 -36.47 4.04
CA ALA A 263 39.82 -37.56 3.07
C ALA A 263 39.66 -38.94 3.76
N PRO A 264 39.26 -39.96 2.99
CA PRO A 264 40.06 -41.17 2.98
C PRO A 264 40.55 -41.48 1.56
N ALA A 265 41.82 -41.89 1.50
CA ALA A 265 42.49 -42.35 0.31
C ALA A 265 41.87 -43.65 -0.22
N ALA A 266 41.56 -43.71 -1.52
CA ALA A 266 41.59 -44.94 -2.32
C ALA A 266 41.57 -44.63 -3.83
N ASP A 267 42.64 -45.10 -4.47
CA ASP A 267 42.98 -45.37 -5.88
C ASP A 267 42.22 -44.77 -7.09
N PRO A 268 42.97 -44.32 -8.13
CA PRO A 268 42.44 -43.90 -9.41
C PRO A 268 42.40 -45.06 -10.40
N SER A 269 41.26 -45.71 -10.58
CA SER A 269 40.96 -46.39 -11.85
C SER A 269 39.47 -46.60 -12.05
N VAL A 270 39.07 -46.56 -13.32
CA VAL A 270 37.81 -46.98 -13.95
C VAL A 270 37.03 -45.85 -14.63
N SER A 271 37.07 -46.01 -15.96
CA SER A 271 36.49 -45.30 -17.09
C SER A 271 34.96 -45.46 -17.21
N SER A 272 34.33 -44.38 -17.67
CA SER A 272 33.16 -44.27 -18.58
C SER A 272 31.82 -44.99 -18.31
N LYS A 273 30.75 -44.17 -18.42
CA LYS A 273 29.36 -44.45 -18.83
C LYS A 273 28.43 -45.18 -17.85
N ALA A 274 27.48 -44.41 -17.29
CA ALA A 274 26.05 -44.72 -17.38
C ALA A 274 25.21 -43.46 -17.11
N LEU A 275 24.34 -43.12 -18.06
CA LEU A 275 23.20 -42.23 -17.91
C LEU A 275 22.09 -42.95 -17.14
N SER A 276 21.12 -42.15 -16.69
CA SER A 276 19.79 -42.48 -16.15
C SER A 276 19.73 -43.20 -14.80
N ASP A 277 19.33 -42.47 -13.75
CA ASP A 277 17.95 -42.60 -13.30
C ASP A 277 17.44 -41.37 -12.53
N SER A 278 16.12 -41.23 -12.53
CA SER A 278 15.33 -40.08 -12.13
C SER A 278 15.04 -40.02 -10.61
N ALA A 279 14.65 -38.82 -10.15
CA ALA A 279 14.00 -38.49 -8.89
C ALA A 279 14.85 -38.49 -7.61
N VAL A 280 15.36 -37.29 -7.22
CA VAL A 280 14.97 -36.58 -5.98
C VAL A 280 15.33 -35.09 -6.18
N ARG A 281 14.33 -34.21 -6.21
CA ARG A 281 14.50 -32.74 -6.35
C ARG A 281 14.36 -32.11 -4.95
N PRO A 282 15.32 -31.32 -4.45
CA PRO A 282 15.12 -30.55 -3.22
C PRO A 282 14.23 -29.31 -3.51
N PRO A 283 13.45 -28.83 -2.54
CA PRO A 283 12.63 -27.63 -2.72
C PRO A 283 13.56 -26.40 -2.76
N GLY A 284 13.41 -25.54 -3.77
CA GLY A 284 14.06 -24.22 -3.82
C GLY A 284 15.00 -23.92 -4.98
N ALA A 285 15.20 -24.82 -5.96
CA ALA A 285 16.01 -24.52 -7.14
C ALA A 285 15.14 -24.17 -8.37
N PHE A 286 15.01 -22.87 -8.68
CA PHE A 286 14.54 -22.43 -10.00
C PHE A 286 15.71 -22.51 -10.99
N SER A 287 15.47 -23.24 -12.07
CA SER A 287 16.39 -23.44 -13.20
C SER A 287 16.37 -22.20 -14.10
N MET A 288 17.52 -21.57 -14.32
CA MET A 288 17.77 -20.63 -15.43
C MET A 288 17.76 -21.38 -16.76
N VAL A 289 16.59 -21.82 -17.22
CA VAL A 289 16.38 -22.25 -18.61
C VAL A 289 14.97 -21.82 -19.01
N ASP A 290 14.81 -20.51 -19.17
CA ASP A 290 13.83 -19.90 -20.09
C ASP A 290 14.20 -18.44 -20.44
N ALA A 291 15.49 -18.10 -20.31
CA ALA A 291 16.07 -16.87 -20.90
C ALA A 291 16.41 -17.14 -22.38
N GLY A 292 15.40 -17.55 -23.15
CA GLY A 292 15.53 -18.08 -24.50
C GLY A 292 14.44 -17.57 -25.44
N MET A 293 14.05 -16.31 -25.33
CA MET A 293 13.35 -15.59 -26.40
C MET A 293 14.05 -14.26 -26.63
N ALA A 294 15.23 -14.35 -27.25
CA ALA A 294 15.91 -13.21 -27.84
C ALA A 294 15.27 -12.84 -29.18
N SER A 295 15.31 -11.53 -29.47
CA SER A 295 15.49 -10.98 -30.82
C SER A 295 14.28 -10.95 -31.75
N ARG A 296 13.49 -9.85 -31.69
CA ARG A 296 12.93 -9.16 -32.86
C ARG A 296 12.63 -7.69 -32.56
N PHE A 297 13.67 -6.86 -32.58
CA PHE A 297 13.54 -5.48 -33.07
C PHE A 297 14.79 -5.22 -33.91
N GLN A 298 14.66 -5.55 -35.19
CA GLN A 298 15.58 -5.11 -36.23
C GLN A 298 15.32 -3.62 -36.50
N ASP A 299 16.43 -2.94 -36.77
CA ASP A 299 16.55 -1.64 -37.39
C ASP A 299 15.43 -1.32 -38.39
N HIS A 300 14.83 -0.15 -38.26
CA HIS A 300 14.51 0.69 -39.42
C HIS A 300 14.61 2.15 -39.03
N SER A 301 15.78 2.71 -39.28
CA SER A 301 15.98 4.11 -39.64
C SER A 301 15.41 4.37 -41.04
N VAL A 302 14.37 5.20 -41.14
CA VAL A 302 14.16 6.29 -42.13
C VAL A 302 13.29 7.35 -41.47
#